data_AF-A0A1S3FPY1-F1
#
_entry.id   AF-A0A1S3FPY1-F1
#
_cell.length_a   1.000
_cell.length_b   1.000
_cell.length_c   1.000
_cell.angle_alpha   90.00
_cell.angle_beta   90.00
_cell.angle_gamma   90.00
#
_symmetry.space_group_name_H-M   'P 1'
#
loop_
_entity.id
_entity.type
_entity.pdbx_description
1 polymer ?
#
loop_
_entity_poly.entity_id
_entity_poly.type
_entity_poly.pdbx_seq_one_letter_code
_entity_poly.pdbx_strand_id
1 'polypeptide(L)'
;MVTEQEVDSIGQRLVDPLQPLQARFRALFTLRGLGGPSAIAWISRAFKDDSALLKHELAYCLGQMQDTRAIPVLVDVLRDTHQEPMVRHEAGEALGAIGNPEVLELLKQYSTDPVVEHVEIAVGLYN
;
A
#
# COMPACT_ATOMS: atom_id res chain seq x y z
N MET A 1 -18.99 0.84 17.39
CA MET A 1 -18.43 -0.07 16.38
C MET A 1 -18.69 0.58 15.04
N VAL A 2 -17.66 0.70 14.20
CA VAL A 2 -17.83 1.21 12.83
C VAL A 2 -18.48 0.12 11.99
N THR A 3 -19.51 0.49 11.26
CA THR A 3 -20.30 -0.40 10.40
C THR A 3 -19.61 -0.62 9.06
N GLU A 4 -19.89 -1.73 8.38
CA GLU A 4 -19.40 -1.97 7.02
C GLU A 4 -19.82 -0.85 6.05
N GLN A 5 -21.03 -0.31 6.23
CA GLN A 5 -21.54 0.82 5.45
C GLN A 5 -20.70 2.09 5.62
N GLU A 6 -20.19 2.35 6.82
CA GLU A 6 -19.30 3.48 7.07
C GLU A 6 -17.95 3.29 6.39
N VAL A 7 -17.38 2.07 6.44
CA VAL A 7 -16.14 1.73 5.72
C VAL A 7 -16.32 1.93 4.20
N ASP A 8 -17.46 1.49 3.65
CA ASP A 8 -17.77 1.63 2.23
C ASP A 8 -17.91 3.09 1.80
N SER A 9 -18.58 3.92 2.60
CA SER A 9 -18.72 5.36 2.34
C SER A 9 -17.36 6.06 2.32
N ILE A 10 -16.48 5.72 3.26
CA ILE A 10 -15.10 6.27 3.29
C ILE A 10 -14.31 5.77 2.08
N GLY A 11 -14.43 4.49 1.73
CA GLY A 11 -13.81 3.89 0.55
C GLY A 11 -14.21 4.54 -0.76
N GLN A 12 -15.51 4.83 -0.94
CA GLN A 12 -16.01 5.57 -2.11
C GLN A 12 -15.36 6.94 -2.24
N ARG A 13 -15.18 7.67 -1.13
CA ARG A 13 -14.48 8.97 -1.14
C ARG A 13 -13.01 8.85 -1.51
N LEU A 14 -12.34 7.76 -1.12
CA LEU A 14 -10.94 7.53 -1.48
C LEU A 14 -10.76 7.33 -3.00
N VAL A 15 -11.65 6.56 -3.63
CA VAL A 15 -11.52 6.18 -5.05
C VAL A 15 -12.13 7.19 -6.03
N ASP A 16 -12.89 8.18 -5.55
CA ASP A 16 -13.55 9.18 -6.39
C ASP A 16 -12.54 10.27 -6.85
N PRO A 17 -12.18 10.34 -8.14
CA PRO A 17 -11.23 11.32 -8.65
C PRO A 17 -11.79 12.76 -8.64
N LEU A 18 -13.11 12.93 -8.47
CA LEU A 18 -13.73 14.25 -8.34
C LEU A 18 -13.56 14.83 -6.93
N GLN A 19 -13.16 14.02 -5.95
CA GLN A 19 -12.85 14.51 -4.62
C GLN A 19 -11.51 15.25 -4.60
N PRO A 20 -11.39 16.36 -3.87
CA PRO A 20 -10.10 17.01 -3.64
C PRO A 20 -9.11 16.04 -3.00
N LEU A 21 -7.84 16.11 -3.40
CA LEU A 21 -6.80 15.21 -2.92
C LEU A 21 -6.71 15.16 -1.37
N GLN A 22 -6.91 16.29 -0.68
CA GLN A 22 -6.95 16.33 0.79
C GLN A 22 -8.06 15.43 1.38
N ALA A 23 -9.22 15.37 0.73
CA ALA A 23 -10.37 14.61 1.22
C ALA A 23 -10.12 13.11 1.04
N ARG A 24 -9.46 12.75 -0.06
CA ARG A 24 -9.02 11.39 -0.37
C ARG A 24 -7.96 10.92 0.63
N PHE A 25 -6.99 11.78 0.98
CA PHE A 25 -6.03 11.49 2.06
C PHE A 25 -6.69 11.27 3.41
N ARG A 26 -7.65 12.12 3.79
CA ARG A 26 -8.43 11.91 5.03
C ARG A 26 -9.15 10.57 5.02
N ALA A 27 -9.74 10.18 3.88
CA ALA A 27 -10.39 8.88 3.74
C ALA A 27 -9.38 7.73 3.88
N LEU A 28 -8.23 7.82 3.21
CA LEU A 28 -7.14 6.86 3.30
C LEU A 28 -6.68 6.62 4.74
N PHE A 29 -6.29 7.67 5.46
CA PHE A 29 -5.81 7.54 6.84
C PHE A 29 -6.90 7.04 7.79
N THR A 30 -8.16 7.37 7.51
CA THR A 30 -9.29 6.82 8.27
C THR A 30 -9.38 5.30 8.05
N LEU A 31 -9.37 4.83 6.80
CA LEU A 31 -9.39 3.39 6.48
C LEU A 31 -8.22 2.64 7.09
N ARG A 32 -7.01 3.23 7.05
CA ARG A 32 -5.82 2.69 7.72
C ARG A 32 -6.05 2.50 9.22
N GLY A 33 -6.67 3.48 9.88
CA GLY A 33 -6.99 3.40 11.31
C GLY A 33 -8.09 2.39 11.65
N LEU A 34 -9.04 2.17 10.73
CA LEU A 34 -10.12 1.19 10.91
C LEU A 34 -9.62 -0.25 10.72
N GLY A 35 -8.72 -0.47 9.75
CA GLY A 35 -8.18 -1.79 9.48
C GLY A 35 -9.19 -2.76 8.88
N GLY A 36 -8.76 -4.03 8.75
CA GLY A 36 -9.61 -5.11 8.30
C GLY A 36 -9.75 -5.25 6.77
N PRO A 37 -10.39 -6.34 6.33
CA PRO A 37 -10.37 -6.76 4.93
C PRO A 37 -11.05 -5.76 4.00
N SER A 38 -12.16 -5.14 4.44
CA SER A 38 -12.87 -4.14 3.64
C SER A 38 -12.06 -2.87 3.45
N ALA A 39 -11.35 -2.40 4.49
CA ALA A 39 -10.48 -1.23 4.37
C ALA A 39 -9.32 -1.50 3.40
N ILE A 40 -8.67 -2.67 3.52
CA ILE A 40 -7.62 -3.11 2.58
C ILE A 40 -8.17 -3.12 1.16
N ALA A 41 -9.33 -3.74 0.92
CA ALA A 41 -9.93 -3.79 -0.40
C ALA A 41 -10.17 -2.40 -1.02
N TRP A 42 -10.62 -1.42 -0.23
CA TRP A 42 -10.81 -0.05 -0.70
C TRP A 42 -9.50 0.67 -1.00
N ILE A 43 -8.49 0.52 -0.14
CA ILE A 43 -7.15 1.09 -0.37
C ILE A 43 -6.53 0.47 -1.63
N SER A 44 -6.59 -0.85 -1.79
CA SER A 44 -6.09 -1.57 -2.98
C SER A 44 -6.72 -1.08 -4.29
N ARG A 45 -8.03 -0.77 -4.29
CA ARG A 45 -8.72 -0.27 -5.49
C ARG A 45 -8.22 1.09 -5.96
N ALA A 46 -7.59 1.88 -5.09
CA ALA A 46 -7.14 3.23 -5.41
C ALA A 46 -5.77 3.27 -6.13
N PHE A 47 -5.06 2.14 -6.29
CA PHE A 47 -3.77 2.10 -7.02
C PHE A 47 -3.88 2.38 -8.52
N LYS A 48 -5.11 2.48 -9.05
CA LYS A 48 -5.40 2.90 -10.43
C LYS A 48 -5.49 4.42 -10.61
N ASP A 49 -5.18 5.20 -9.57
CA ASP A 49 -5.23 6.66 -9.61
C ASP A 49 -4.05 7.26 -10.37
N ASP A 50 -4.27 8.42 -11.00
CA ASP A 50 -3.22 9.13 -11.74
C ASP A 50 -2.20 9.82 -10.80
N SER A 51 -2.55 10.03 -9.53
CA SER A 51 -1.65 10.66 -8.56
C SER A 51 -0.64 9.66 -7.99
N ALA A 52 0.60 9.72 -8.48
CA ALA A 52 1.73 8.98 -7.91
C ALA A 52 1.86 9.19 -6.39
N LEU A 53 1.67 10.43 -5.92
CA LEU A 53 1.71 10.77 -4.50
C LEU A 53 0.62 10.04 -3.71
N LEU A 54 -0.60 9.94 -4.23
CA LEU A 54 -1.65 9.18 -3.56
C LEU A 54 -1.29 7.70 -3.53
N LYS A 55 -0.88 7.12 -4.66
CA LYS A 55 -0.52 5.70 -4.77
C LYS A 55 0.59 5.28 -3.81
N HIS A 56 1.63 6.11 -3.68
CA HIS A 56 2.68 5.94 -2.68
C HIS A 56 2.07 5.83 -1.27
N GLU A 57 1.26 6.80 -0.86
CA GLU A 57 0.62 6.81 0.46
C GLU A 57 -0.35 5.63 0.70
N LEU A 58 -0.95 5.06 -0.37
CA LEU A 58 -1.72 3.82 -0.26
C LEU A 58 -0.81 2.67 0.20
N ALA A 59 0.34 2.50 -0.44
CA ALA A 59 1.31 1.46 -0.10
C ALA A 59 1.84 1.65 1.33
N TYR A 60 2.22 2.88 1.68
CA TYR A 60 2.64 3.25 3.03
C TYR A 60 1.59 2.85 4.07
N CYS A 61 0.32 3.23 3.85
CA CYS A 61 -0.77 2.89 4.77
C CYS A 61 -0.98 1.39 4.92
N LEU A 62 -0.90 0.62 3.82
CA LEU A 62 -1.01 -0.84 3.87
C LEU A 62 0.14 -1.48 4.66
N GLY A 63 1.37 -0.99 4.50
CA GLY A 63 2.51 -1.43 5.30
C GLY A 63 2.31 -1.16 6.79
N GLN A 64 1.85 0.05 7.12
CA GLN A 64 1.54 0.48 8.49
C GLN A 64 0.36 -0.28 9.13
N MET A 65 -0.49 -0.94 8.35
CA MET A 65 -1.54 -1.81 8.86
C MET A 65 -1.00 -3.17 9.33
N GLN A 66 0.20 -3.57 8.87
CA GLN A 66 0.87 -4.83 9.18
C GLN A 66 -0.02 -6.07 8.97
N ASP A 67 -0.97 -5.99 8.04
CA ASP A 67 -1.94 -7.04 7.76
C ASP A 67 -1.52 -7.83 6.53
N THR A 68 -1.26 -9.12 6.68
CA THR A 68 -0.76 -9.99 5.61
C THR A 68 -1.72 -10.09 4.43
N ARG A 69 -3.01 -9.75 4.59
CA ARG A 69 -3.98 -9.68 3.49
C ARG A 69 -3.64 -8.61 2.46
N ALA A 70 -2.80 -7.62 2.80
CA ALA A 70 -2.33 -6.61 1.87
C ALA A 70 -1.16 -7.07 0.98
N ILE A 71 -0.52 -8.21 1.29
CA ILE A 71 0.65 -8.70 0.55
C ILE A 71 0.37 -8.84 -0.96
N PRO A 72 -0.73 -9.47 -1.42
CA PRO A 72 -0.93 -9.68 -2.85
C PRO A 72 -0.94 -8.38 -3.66
N VAL A 73 -1.64 -7.33 -3.19
CA VAL A 73 -1.67 -6.05 -3.92
C VAL A 73 -0.32 -5.35 -3.91
N LEU A 74 0.43 -5.42 -2.79
CA LEU A 74 1.75 -4.80 -2.70
C LEU A 74 2.77 -5.49 -3.62
N VAL A 75 2.68 -6.82 -3.73
CA VAL A 75 3.50 -7.60 -4.68
C VAL A 75 3.17 -7.21 -6.13
N ASP A 76 1.89 -7.05 -6.47
CA ASP A 76 1.48 -6.63 -7.80
C ASP A 76 2.01 -5.22 -8.12
N VAL A 77 1.91 -4.28 -7.18
CA VAL A 77 2.43 -2.91 -7.34
C VAL A 77 3.96 -2.88 -7.47
N LEU A 78 4.69 -3.66 -6.66
CA LEU A 78 6.15 -3.75 -6.75
C LEU A 78 6.62 -4.27 -8.13
N ARG A 79 5.89 -5.24 -8.68
CA ARG A 79 6.16 -5.88 -9.98
C ARG A 79 5.76 -5.03 -11.18
N ASP A 80 4.82 -4.11 -11.01
CA ASP A 80 4.27 -3.32 -12.11
C ASP A 80 5.27 -2.24 -12.56
N THR A 81 5.95 -2.47 -13.68
CA THR A 81 6.91 -1.53 -14.28
C THR A 81 6.25 -0.28 -14.86
N HIS A 82 4.92 -0.22 -14.93
CA HIS A 82 4.19 0.99 -15.31
C HIS A 82 3.91 1.92 -14.11
N GLN A 83 4.08 1.44 -12.87
CA GLN A 83 4.02 2.29 -11.69
C GLN A 83 5.27 3.16 -11.59
N GLU A 84 5.12 4.34 -11.00
CA GLU A 84 6.24 5.24 -10.78
C GLU A 84 7.23 4.63 -9.77
N PRO A 85 8.54 4.90 -9.92
CA PRO A 85 9.58 4.40 -9.02
C PRO A 85 9.26 4.55 -7.53
N MET A 86 8.76 5.72 -7.12
CA MET A 86 8.39 6.01 -5.73
C MET A 86 7.28 5.10 -5.20
N VAL A 87 6.31 4.71 -6.04
CA VAL A 87 5.20 3.84 -5.64
C VAL A 87 5.70 2.40 -5.45
N ARG A 88 6.58 1.95 -6.36
CA ARG A 88 7.20 0.63 -6.28
C ARG A 88 8.12 0.50 -5.07
N HIS A 89 8.92 1.53 -4.79
CA HIS A 89 9.77 1.63 -3.60
C HIS A 89 8.94 1.47 -2.33
N GLU A 90 7.89 2.28 -2.17
CA GLU A 90 7.03 2.23 -0.99
C GLU A 90 6.28 0.89 -0.84
N ALA A 91 5.90 0.24 -1.95
CA ALA A 91 5.34 -1.11 -1.90
C ALA A 91 6.35 -2.15 -1.37
N GLY A 92 7.63 -2.02 -1.74
CA GLY A 92 8.72 -2.84 -1.19
C GLY A 92 8.94 -2.61 0.30
N GLU A 93 8.95 -1.35 0.74
CA GLU A 93 9.06 -1.01 2.17
C GLU A 93 7.86 -1.53 2.97
N ALA A 94 6.64 -1.37 2.45
CA ALA A 94 5.42 -1.85 3.06
C ALA A 94 5.42 -3.38 3.24
N LEU A 95 5.91 -4.14 2.24
CA LEU A 95 6.10 -5.59 2.35
C LEU A 95 7.08 -5.96 3.48
N GLY A 96 8.17 -5.20 3.62
CA GLY A 96 9.10 -5.32 4.72
C GLY A 96 8.48 -5.03 6.09
N ALA A 97 7.70 -3.96 6.18
CA ALA A 97 7.02 -3.53 7.40
C ALA A 97 5.95 -4.55 7.88
N ILE A 98 5.31 -5.26 6.95
CA ILE A 98 4.39 -6.36 7.27
C ILE A 98 5.14 -7.53 7.92
N GLY A 99 6.41 -7.76 7.57
CA GLY A 99 7.25 -8.73 8.26
C GLY A 99 6.91 -10.20 7.97
N ASN A 100 6.21 -10.52 6.87
CA ASN A 100 5.91 -11.91 6.50
C ASN A 100 7.12 -12.58 5.80
N PRO A 101 7.69 -13.68 6.32
CA PRO A 101 8.83 -14.36 5.70
C PRO A 101 8.59 -14.84 4.26
N GLU A 102 7.34 -15.06 3.86
CA GLU A 102 6.99 -15.52 2.50
C GLU A 102 7.41 -14.52 1.40
N VAL A 103 7.56 -13.23 1.75
CA VAL A 103 7.98 -12.20 0.79
C VAL A 103 9.49 -11.98 0.76
N LEU A 104 10.26 -12.68 1.59
CA LEU A 104 11.71 -12.44 1.74
C LEU A 104 12.48 -12.68 0.43
N GLU A 105 12.21 -13.79 -0.27
CA GLU A 105 12.89 -14.09 -1.54
C GLU A 105 12.53 -13.09 -2.63
N LEU A 106 11.29 -12.57 -2.62
CA LEU A 106 10.87 -11.51 -3.51
C LEU A 106 11.65 -10.22 -3.20
N LEU A 107 11.74 -9.82 -1.93
CA LEU A 107 12.44 -8.60 -1.54
C LEU A 107 13.94 -8.67 -1.88
N LYS A 108 14.59 -9.83 -1.72
CA LYS A 108 15.97 -10.06 -2.18
C LYS A 108 16.13 -9.93 -3.69
N GLN A 109 15.15 -10.37 -4.48
CA GLN A 109 15.17 -10.17 -5.92
C GLN A 109 15.16 -8.68 -6.28
N TYR A 110 14.30 -7.90 -5.60
CA TYR A 110 14.13 -6.47 -5.86
C TYR A 110 15.16 -5.57 -5.16
N SER A 111 15.97 -6.07 -4.22
CA SER A 111 17.06 -5.29 -3.61
C SER A 111 18.20 -4.97 -4.59
N THR A 112 18.19 -5.57 -5.78
CA THR A 112 19.13 -5.29 -6.88
C THR A 112 18.49 -4.51 -8.03
N ASP A 113 17.19 -4.19 -7.93
CA ASP A 113 16.48 -3.38 -8.92
C ASP A 113 16.92 -1.91 -8.77
N PRO A 114 17.47 -1.29 -9.83
CA PRO A 114 18.00 0.08 -9.76
C PRO A 114 16.92 1.15 -9.51
N VAL A 115 15.64 0.79 -9.63
CA VAL A 115 14.51 1.70 -9.45
C VAL A 115 13.93 1.60 -8.03
N VAL A 116 14.15 0.47 -7.36
CA VAL A 116 13.69 0.20 -5.99
C VAL A 116 14.89 0.33 -5.06
N GLU A 117 15.51 1.51 -5.04
CA GLU A 117 16.66 1.77 -4.17
C GLU A 117 16.26 1.53 -2.69
N HIS A 118 17.08 0.76 -1.96
CA HIS A 118 17.01 0.54 -0.51
C HIS A 118 15.85 -0.33 0.07
N VAL A 119 15.46 -1.44 -0.59
CA VAL A 119 14.73 -2.54 0.11
C VAL A 119 15.58 -3.19 1.24
N GLU A 120 16.84 -2.78 1.39
CA GLU A 120 17.80 -3.27 2.37
C GLU A 120 17.29 -3.23 3.82
N ILE A 121 16.44 -2.26 4.19
CA ILE A 121 15.89 -2.16 5.55
C ILE A 121 14.99 -3.36 5.86
N ALA A 122 14.19 -3.81 4.88
CA ALA A 122 13.27 -4.93 5.05
C ALA A 122 14.02 -6.26 5.25
N VAL A 123 15.09 -6.49 4.50
CA VAL A 123 15.90 -7.73 4.60
C VAL A 123 16.69 -7.76 5.91
N GLY A 124 17.13 -6.60 6.40
CA GLY A 124 17.87 -6.47 7.67
C GLY A 124 17.08 -6.84 8.93
N LEU A 125 15.75 -6.73 8.90
CA LEU A 125 14.87 -7.05 10.04
C LEU A 125 14.69 -8.56 10.28
N TYR A 126 15.11 -9.41 9.35
CA TYR A 126 15.02 -10.87 9.48
C TYR A 126 16.32 -11.54 9.94
N ASN A 127 17.37 -10.78 10.27
CA ASN A 127 18.66 -11.27 10.74
C ASN A 127 18.87 -11.07 12.25
#